data_AF-A0A256YUV9-F1
#
_entry.id   AF-A0A256YUV9-F1
#
_cell.length_a   1.000
_cell.length_b   1.000
_cell.length_c   1.000
_cell.angle_alpha   90.00
_cell.angle_beta   90.00
_cell.angle_gamma   90.00
#
_symmetry.space_group_name_H-M   'P 1'
#
loop_
_entity.id
_entity.type
_entity.pdbx_description
1 polymer ?
#
loop_
_entity_poly.entity_id
_entity_poly.type
_entity_poly.pdbx_seq_one_letter_code
_entity_poly.pdbx_strand_id
1 'polypeptide(L)'
;MPKRRFLLDTNVFIAAFKSGYTWTTQLILKLLTDPSIELIINSVLLEEYKFWLNKLSNKLPGIKEQAKILYSLIISKATLVEPDSYHIEQCKPFIPKNELADL
;
A
#
# COMPACT_ATOMS: atom_id res chain seq x y z
N MET A 1 -15.05 -0.67 20.54
CA MET A 1 -15.68 -0.18 19.29
C MET A 1 -14.99 -0.85 18.11
N PRO A 2 -15.70 -1.16 17.01
CA PRO A 2 -15.06 -1.71 15.82
C PRO A 2 -14.02 -0.72 15.27
N LYS A 3 -12.85 -1.23 14.88
CA LYS A 3 -11.80 -0.41 14.26
C LYS A 3 -12.23 0.04 12.88
N ARG A 4 -11.84 1.25 12.49
CA ARG A 4 -11.99 1.71 11.11
C ARG A 4 -10.92 1.05 10.26
N ARG A 5 -11.34 0.39 9.18
CA ARG A 5 -10.43 -0.32 8.26
C ARG A 5 -10.08 0.57 7.09
N PHE A 6 -8.79 0.63 6.78
CA PHE A 6 -8.29 1.33 5.60
C PHE A 6 -7.36 0.43 4.81
N LEU A 7 -7.54 0.44 3.50
CA LEU A 7 -6.63 -0.16 2.53
C LEU A 7 -5.85 0.97 1.86
N LEU A 8 -4.53 0.89 1.86
CA LEU A 8 -3.68 1.87 1.21
C LEU A 8 -3.45 1.44 -0.24
N ASP A 9 -3.79 2.30 -1.19
CA ASP A 9 -3.45 2.09 -2.60
C ASP A 9 -1.94 2.30 -2.85
N THR A 10 -1.41 1.64 -3.87
CA THR A 10 -0.02 1.79 -4.34
C THR A 10 0.32 3.23 -4.68
N ASN A 11 -0.64 4.02 -5.19
CA ASN A 11 -0.41 5.45 -5.44
C ASN A 11 -0.17 6.25 -4.15
N VAL A 12 -0.83 5.89 -3.04
CA VAL A 12 -0.62 6.52 -1.73
C VAL A 12 0.78 6.20 -1.23
N PHE A 13 1.22 4.95 -1.40
CA PHE A 13 2.59 4.55 -1.08
C PHE A 13 3.62 5.31 -1.93
N ILE A 14 3.46 5.38 -3.26
CA ILE A 14 4.35 6.13 -4.15
C ILE A 14 4.39 7.61 -3.76
N ALA A 15 3.22 8.22 -3.50
CA ALA A 15 3.11 9.63 -3.15
C ALA A 15 3.86 9.97 -1.85
N ALA A 16 3.98 9.01 -0.92
CA ALA A 16 4.75 9.17 0.31
C ALA A 16 6.24 9.42 0.08
N PHE A 17 6.77 9.19 -1.14
CA PHE A 17 8.20 9.31 -1.42
C PHE A 17 8.56 10.15 -2.66
N LYS A 18 7.59 10.80 -3.31
CA LYS A 18 7.84 11.53 -4.58
C LYS A 18 8.93 12.62 -4.49
N SER A 19 9.15 13.20 -3.31
CA SER A 19 10.12 14.29 -3.10
C SER A 19 10.77 14.27 -1.71
N GLY A 20 10.76 13.12 -1.02
CA GLY A 20 11.14 13.00 0.39
C GLY A 20 9.93 12.82 1.30
N TYR A 21 9.97 13.40 2.52
CA TYR A 21 8.87 13.33 3.48
C TYR A 21 7.73 14.25 3.05
N THR A 22 6.61 13.66 2.62
CA THR A 22 5.45 14.38 2.10
C THR A 22 4.30 14.41 3.12
N TRP A 23 3.25 15.18 2.82
CA TRP A 23 1.98 15.10 3.54
C TRP A 23 1.40 13.68 3.54
N THR A 24 1.61 12.93 2.47
CA THR A 24 1.18 11.52 2.41
C THR A 24 1.98 10.65 3.37
N THR A 25 3.27 10.92 3.57
CA THR A 25 4.06 10.23 4.60
C THR A 25 3.49 10.47 5.99
N GLN A 26 3.11 11.71 6.31
CA GLN A 26 2.45 12.05 7.58
C GLN A 26 1.10 11.34 7.74
N LEU A 27 0.30 11.30 6.68
CA LEU A 27 -0.97 10.57 6.67
C LEU A 27 -0.76 9.10 7.01
N ILE A 28 0.17 8.42 6.31
CA ILE A 28 0.45 7.00 6.56
C ILE A 28 0.90 6.78 8.00
N LEU A 29 1.79 7.63 8.53
CA LEU A 29 2.24 7.53 9.92
C LEU A 29 1.09 7.73 10.92
N LYS A 30 0.17 8.66 10.67
CA LYS A 30 -1.03 8.85 11.49
C LYS A 30 -1.91 7.60 11.48
N LEU A 31 -2.14 7.02 10.30
CA LEU A 31 -2.93 5.77 10.17
C LEU A 31 -2.25 4.59 10.89
N LEU A 32 -0.93 4.50 10.83
CA LEU A 32 -0.13 3.45 11.50
C LEU A 32 -0.09 3.62 13.03
N THR A 33 -0.33 4.81 13.56
CA THR A 33 -0.18 5.12 14.99
C THR A 33 -1.52 5.26 15.72
N ASP A 34 -2.63 5.42 15.00
CA ASP A 34 -3.97 5.50 15.57
C ASP A 34 -4.48 4.10 15.97
N PRO A 35 -4.70 3.81 17.27
CA PRO A 35 -5.16 2.50 17.72
C PRO A 35 -6.63 2.19 17.33
N SER A 36 -7.39 3.20 16.91
CA SER A 36 -8.77 3.04 16.39
C SER A 36 -8.81 2.57 14.92
N ILE A 37 -7.64 2.48 14.28
CA ILE A 37 -7.50 2.14 12.87
C ILE A 37 -6.83 0.77 12.72
N GLU A 38 -7.30 0.02 11.71
CA GLU A 38 -6.69 -1.21 11.23
C GLU A 38 -6.33 -1.01 9.76
N LEU A 39 -5.05 -1.09 9.43
CA LEU A 39 -4.61 -1.12 8.05
C LEU A 39 -4.75 -2.54 7.53
N ILE A 40 -5.41 -2.70 6.39
CA ILE A 40 -5.54 -3.97 5.69
C ILE A 40 -4.75 -3.90 4.39
N ILE A 41 -4.16 -5.03 4.00
CA ILE A 41 -3.40 -5.18 2.76
C ILE A 41 -3.57 -6.61 2.23
N ASN A 42 -3.38 -6.81 0.93
CA ASN A 42 -3.33 -8.14 0.31
C ASN A 42 -1.95 -8.38 -0.31
N SER A 43 -1.69 -9.64 -0.68
CA SER A 43 -0.44 -10.08 -1.31
C SER A 43 -0.09 -9.31 -2.59
N VAL A 44 -1.08 -9.00 -3.44
CA VAL A 44 -0.87 -8.26 -4.69
C VAL A 44 -0.34 -6.85 -4.42
N LEU A 45 -0.98 -6.10 -3.52
CA LEU A 45 -0.55 -4.76 -3.11
C LEU A 45 0.85 -4.76 -2.49
N LEU A 46 1.21 -5.80 -1.73
CA LEU A 46 2.55 -5.92 -1.17
C LEU A 46 3.62 -6.05 -2.25
N GLU A 47 3.38 -6.85 -3.29
CA GLU A 47 4.31 -6.97 -4.42
C GLU A 47 4.39 -5.67 -5.23
N GLU A 48 3.28 -4.96 -5.43
CA GLU A 48 3.30 -3.63 -6.04
C GLU A 48 4.14 -2.63 -5.24
N TYR A 49 3.98 -2.61 -3.92
CA TYR A 49 4.75 -1.72 -3.03
C TYR A 49 6.24 -2.02 -3.13
N LYS A 50 6.61 -3.29 -3.10
CA LYS A 50 8.00 -3.75 -3.23
C LYS A 50 8.59 -3.38 -4.59
N PHE A 51 7.83 -3.58 -5.67
CA PHE A 51 8.23 -3.16 -7.02
C PHE A 51 8.52 -1.65 -7.07
N TRP A 52 7.59 -0.84 -6.55
CA TRP A 52 7.74 0.61 -6.54
C TRP A 52 8.83 1.10 -5.59
N LEU A 53 9.00 0.47 -4.44
CA LEU A 53 10.10 0.74 -3.51
C LEU A 53 11.45 0.58 -4.22
N ASN A 54 11.65 -0.53 -4.95
CA ASN A 54 12.87 -0.78 -5.70
C ASN A 54 13.06 0.25 -6.82
N LYS A 55 12.01 0.52 -7.59
CA LYS A 55 12.03 1.48 -8.71
C LYS A 55 12.35 2.91 -8.25
N LEU A 56 11.73 3.36 -7.15
CA LEU A 56 11.94 4.68 -6.58
C LEU A 56 13.32 4.79 -5.92
N SER A 57 13.76 3.76 -5.20
CA SER A 57 15.08 3.73 -4.56
C SER A 57 16.23 3.88 -5.56
N ASN A 58 16.05 3.34 -6.78
CA ASN A 58 17.03 3.50 -7.85
C ASN A 58 17.01 4.91 -8.47
N LYS A 59 15.83 5.54 -8.58
CA LYS A 59 15.68 6.89 -9.15
C LYS A 59 16.06 8.00 -8.16
N LEU A 60 15.79 7.79 -6.88
CA LEU A 60 15.98 8.76 -5.82
C LEU A 60 16.74 8.09 -4.65
N PRO A 61 18.07 7.94 -4.74
CA PRO A 61 18.84 7.22 -3.73
C PRO A 61 18.72 7.82 -2.32
N GLY A 62 18.51 9.15 -2.22
CA GLY A 62 18.41 9.87 -0.95
C GLY A 62 17.17 9.56 -0.10
N ILE A 63 16.17 8.86 -0.64
CA ILE A 63 14.95 8.46 0.09
C ILE A 63 14.89 6.97 0.40
N LYS A 64 15.88 6.19 -0.06
CA LYS A 64 15.85 4.72 -0.06
C LYS A 64 15.63 4.15 1.34
N GLU A 65 16.38 4.66 2.33
CA GLU A 65 16.29 4.14 3.70
C GLU A 65 14.97 4.52 4.36
N GLN A 66 14.47 5.75 4.15
CA GLN A 66 13.18 6.19 4.65
C GLN A 66 12.03 5.38 4.03
N ALA A 67 12.14 5.06 2.74
CA ALA A 67 11.15 4.25 2.03
C ALA A 67 11.12 2.81 2.51
N LYS A 68 12.29 2.20 2.75
CA LYS A 68 12.38 0.87 3.37
C LYS A 68 11.78 0.86 4.77
N ILE A 69 12.10 1.85 5.61
CA ILE A 69 11.56 1.96 6.98
C ILE A 69 10.04 2.04 6.94
N LEU A 70 9.46 2.91 6.12
CA LEU A 70 8.01 3.04 6.04
C LEU A 70 7.36 1.77 5.50
N TYR A 71 7.95 1.13 4.48
CA TYR A 71 7.49 -0.16 3.97
C TYR A 71 7.48 -1.25 5.06
N SER A 72 8.56 -1.38 5.83
CA SER A 72 8.65 -2.31 6.96
C SER A 72 7.62 -1.99 8.06
N LEU A 73 7.39 -0.71 8.35
CA LEU A 73 6.35 -0.29 9.30
C LEU A 73 4.94 -0.67 8.83
N ILE A 74 4.66 -0.51 7.53
CA ILE A 74 3.37 -0.95 6.96
C ILE A 74 3.22 -2.46 7.11
N ILE A 75 4.19 -3.27 6.69
CA ILE A 75 4.11 -4.74 6.78
C ILE A 75 3.93 -5.21 8.23
N SER A 76 4.65 -4.61 9.17
CA SER A 76 4.60 -5.01 10.58
C SER A 76 3.28 -4.67 11.29
N LYS A 77 2.51 -3.70 10.78
CA LYS A 77 1.27 -3.23 11.41
C LYS A 77 0.00 -3.55 10.64
N ALA A 78 0.11 -3.76 9.32
CA ALA A 78 -1.04 -4.10 8.50
C ALA A 78 -1.45 -5.55 8.72
N THR A 79 -2.76 -5.79 8.64
CA THR A 79 -3.34 -7.13 8.65
C THR A 79 -3.46 -7.61 7.20
N LEU A 80 -2.87 -8.77 6.91
CA LEU A 80 -3.00 -9.42 5.61
C LEU A 80 -4.42 -9.99 5.48
N VAL A 81 -5.14 -9.54 4.46
CA VAL A 81 -6.49 -9.99 4.13
C VAL A 81 -6.54 -10.31 2.64
N GLU A 82 -6.66 -11.58 2.31
CA GLU A 82 -6.81 -12.02 0.92
C GLU A 82 -8.29 -12.03 0.52
N PRO A 83 -8.64 -11.53 -0.67
CA PRO A 83 -9.98 -11.70 -1.21
C PRO A 83 -10.22 -13.17 -1.55
N ASP A 84 -11.41 -13.67 -1.25
CA ASP A 84 -11.82 -15.00 -1.72
C ASP A 84 -12.26 -14.98 -3.20
N SER A 85 -12.43 -16.17 -3.77
CA SER A 85 -12.86 -16.32 -5.16
C SER A 85 -14.22 -15.67 -5.42
N TYR A 86 -15.14 -15.71 -4.47
CA TYR A 86 -16.45 -15.10 -4.62
C TYR A 86 -16.34 -13.59 -4.85
N HIS A 87 -15.59 -12.88 -4.01
CA HIS A 87 -15.38 -11.45 -4.15
C HIS A 87 -14.59 -11.10 -5.41
N ILE A 88 -13.61 -11.92 -5.81
CA ILE A 88 -12.87 -11.73 -7.07
C ILE A 88 -13.82 -11.81 -8.27
N GLU A 89 -14.69 -12.81 -8.33
CA GLU A 89 -15.67 -12.95 -9.41
C GLU A 89 -16.64 -11.77 -9.47
N GLN A 90 -17.07 -11.23 -8.32
CA GLN A 90 -17.90 -10.02 -8.27
C GLN A 90 -17.18 -8.78 -8.81
N CYS A 91 -15.85 -8.72 -8.72
CA CYS A 91 -15.06 -7.60 -9.21
C CYS A 91 -14.78 -7.66 -10.73
N LYS A 92 -14.76 -8.84 -11.33
CA LYS A 92 -14.44 -9.02 -12.78
C LYS A 92 -15.22 -8.12 -13.73
N PRO A 93 -16.54 -7.88 -13.57
CA PRO A 93 -17.29 -7.00 -14.47
C PRO A 93 -16.82 -5.53 -14.46
N PHE A 94 -16.13 -5.10 -13.39
CA PHE A 94 -15.60 -3.74 -13.25
C PHE A 94 -14.18 -3.60 -13.78
N ILE A 95 -13.49 -4.70 -14.08
CA ILE A 95 -12.14 -4.69 -14.67
C ILE A 95 -12.29 -4.48 -16.18
N PRO A 96 -11.70 -3.42 -16.76
CA PRO A 96 -11.78 -3.18 -18.19
C PRO A 96 -11.21 -4.37 -18.97
N LYS A 97 -11.93 -4.86 -19.98
CA LYS A 97 -11.48 -6.02 -20.80
C LYS A 97 -10.12 -5.83 -21.47
N ASN A 98 -9.66 -4.58 -21.57
CA ASN A 98 -8.41 -4.20 -22.23
C ASN A 98 -7.30 -3.83 -21.23
N GLU A 99 -7.63 -3.73 -19.94
CA GLU A 99 -6.62 -3.62 -18.89
C GLU A 99 -6.37 -5.04 -18.40
N LEU A 100 -5.24 -5.61 -18.83
CA LEU A 100 -4.64 -6.74 -18.14
C LEU A 100 -4.25 -6.20 -16.76
N ALA A 101 -5.19 -6.20 -15.81
CA ALA A 101 -4.79 -6.25 -14.41
C ALA A 101 -3.99 -7.54 -14.29
N ASP A 102 -2.67 -7.41 -14.16
CA ASP A 102 -1.70 -8.51 -14.20
C ASP A 102 -2.18 -9.67 -13.32
N LEU A 103 -2.73 -10.71 -13.97
CA LEU A 103 -3.13 -11.99 -13.39
C LEU A 103 -1.93 -12.94 -13.36
#